data_AF-A0A934YMF7-F1
#
_entry.id   AF-A0A934YMF7-F1
#
_cell.length_a   1.000
_cell.length_b   1.000
_cell.length_c   1.000
_cell.angle_alpha   90.00
_cell.angle_beta   90.00
_cell.angle_gamma   90.00
#
_symmetry.space_group_name_H-M   'P 1'
#
loop_
_entity.id
_entity.type
_entity.pdbx_description
1 polymer ?
#
loop_
_entity_poly.entity_id
_entity_poly.type
_entity_poly.pdbx_seq_one_letter_code
_entity_poly.pdbx_strand_id
1 'polypeptide(L)'
;MPCEAGQAEPPLPFSRACSRDADCALVEQLVDCCGSARLRAVNAAEAARFGEAARACAPGGARCECLAQPTVTEGGATVHELREARASCRGGGCVALP
;
A
#
# COMPACT_ATOMS: atom_id res chain seq x y z
N MET A 1 -0.56 19.09 -1.90
CA MET A 1 0.75 18.94 -2.58
C MET A 1 0.95 17.45 -2.85
N PRO A 2 1.04 16.99 -4.10
CA PRO A 2 1.14 15.56 -4.38
C PRO A 2 2.62 15.15 -4.43
N CYS A 3 3.01 14.31 -3.45
CA CYS A 3 4.24 13.52 -3.36
C CYS A 3 5.56 14.20 -3.76
N GLU A 4 6.33 14.65 -2.76
CA GLU A 4 7.70 15.09 -2.98
C GLU A 4 8.62 13.89 -3.25
N ALA A 5 9.60 14.07 -4.13
CA ALA A 5 10.59 13.06 -4.46
C ALA A 5 11.33 12.60 -3.18
N GLY A 6 11.23 11.31 -2.86
CA GLY A 6 11.76 10.72 -1.62
C GLY A 6 10.70 10.37 -0.56
N GLN A 7 9.42 10.67 -0.80
CA GLN A 7 8.32 10.22 0.05
C GLN A 7 7.76 8.88 -0.45
N ALA A 8 7.99 7.82 0.32
CA ALA A 8 7.43 6.50 0.07
C ALA A 8 5.92 6.41 0.38
N GLU A 9 5.23 7.53 0.64
CA GLU A 9 3.84 7.53 1.10
C GLU A 9 3.11 8.84 0.74
N PRO A 10 1.90 8.78 0.14
CA PRO A 10 1.07 9.95 -0.04
C PRO A 10 0.66 10.54 1.33
N PRO A 11 0.94 11.82 1.61
CA PRO A 11 0.49 12.48 2.84
C PRO A 11 -1.01 12.81 2.70
N LEU A 12 -1.85 11.83 2.98
CA LEU A 12 -3.30 12.00 3.07
C LEU A 12 -3.80 11.16 4.26
N PRO A 13 -4.77 11.65 5.05
CA PRO A 13 -5.30 10.92 6.20
C PRO A 13 -6.23 9.82 5.72
N PHE A 14 -5.69 8.79 5.06
CA PHE A 14 -6.45 7.60 4.75
C PHE A 14 -6.81 6.92 6.05
N SER A 15 -8.10 6.97 6.38
CA SER A 15 -8.59 6.30 7.57
C SER A 15 -8.26 4.81 7.49
N ARG A 16 -7.72 4.31 8.59
CA ARG A 16 -7.48 2.88 8.82
C ARG A 16 -8.49 2.33 9.81
N ALA A 17 -9.46 3.14 10.23
CA ALA A 17 -10.46 2.72 11.19
C ALA A 17 -11.29 1.58 10.60
N CYS A 18 -11.57 0.56 11.40
CA CYS A 18 -12.39 -0.59 11.00
C CYS A 18 -13.17 -1.11 12.20
N SER A 19 -14.29 -1.79 11.93
CA SER A 19 -15.04 -2.54 12.94
C SER A 19 -14.94 -4.06 12.72
N ARG A 20 -14.66 -4.48 11.48
CA ARG A 20 -14.49 -5.89 11.08
C ARG A 20 -13.53 -5.99 9.89
N ASP A 21 -13.06 -7.20 9.60
CA ASP A 21 -12.12 -7.46 8.50
C ASP A 21 -12.65 -7.02 7.14
N ALA A 22 -13.96 -7.13 6.91
CA ALA A 22 -14.61 -6.71 5.66
C ALA A 22 -14.60 -5.18 5.44
N ASP A 23 -14.29 -4.39 6.46
CA ASP A 23 -14.14 -2.95 6.33
C ASP A 23 -12.71 -2.57 5.89
N CYS A 24 -11.81 -3.54 5.76
CA CYS A 24 -10.44 -3.32 5.36
C CYS A 24 -10.18 -3.81 3.94
N ALA A 25 -9.43 -3.03 3.18
CA ALA A 25 -8.95 -3.39 1.86
C ALA A 25 -7.42 -3.37 1.84
N LEU A 26 -6.84 -4.33 1.13
CA LEU A 26 -5.43 -4.27 0.75
C LEU A 26 -5.27 -3.33 -0.44
N VAL A 27 -4.32 -2.42 -0.30
CA VAL A 27 -3.90 -1.52 -1.37
C VAL A 27 -2.41 -1.68 -1.60
N GLU A 28 -2.03 -1.68 -2.87
CA GLU A 28 -0.64 -1.74 -3.30
C GLU A 28 -0.13 -0.34 -3.58
N GLN A 29 1.08 -0.06 -3.12
CA GLN A 29 1.78 1.18 -3.41
C GLN A 29 3.19 0.88 -3.90
N LEU A 30 3.52 1.34 -5.12
CA LEU A 30 4.90 1.31 -5.59
C LEU A 30 5.74 2.27 -4.75
N VAL A 31 6.87 1.77 -4.22
CA VAL A 31 7.81 2.58 -3.45
C VAL A 31 9.00 3.03 -4.29
N ASP A 32 9.30 2.33 -5.38
CA ASP A 32 10.37 2.70 -6.30
C ASP A 32 10.10 2.27 -7.75
N CYS A 33 10.93 2.76 -8.66
CA CYS A 33 10.90 2.44 -10.08
C CYS A 33 11.40 1.02 -10.39
N CYS A 34 12.00 0.31 -9.43
CA CYS A 34 12.44 -1.09 -9.58
C CYS A 34 11.27 -2.08 -9.49
N GLY A 35 10.09 -1.60 -9.08
CA GLY A 35 8.91 -2.45 -8.89
C GLY A 35 8.78 -2.97 -7.47
N SER A 36 9.50 -2.41 -6.50
CA SER A 36 9.20 -2.63 -5.09
C SER A 36 7.80 -2.12 -4.80
N ALA A 37 6.94 -3.01 -4.29
CA ALA A 37 5.59 -2.67 -3.86
C ALA A 37 5.46 -2.83 -2.35
N ARG A 38 4.68 -1.95 -1.74
CA ARG A 38 4.30 -2.02 -0.35
C ARG A 38 2.79 -2.26 -0.24
N LEU A 39 2.43 -3.34 0.43
CA LEU A 39 1.05 -3.65 0.75
C LEU A 39 0.64 -2.96 2.03
N ARG A 40 -0.47 -2.23 1.96
CA ARG A 40 -1.03 -1.52 3.11
C ARG A 40 -2.49 -1.92 3.27
N ALA A 41 -2.95 -1.88 4.51
CA ALA A 41 -4.37 -2.06 4.80
C ALA A 41 -4.98 -0.70 5.16
N VAL A 42 -6.02 -0.34 4.44
CA VAL A 42 -6.80 0.89 4.64
C VAL A 42 -8.27 0.54 4.80
N ASN A 43 -9.08 1.48 5.29
CA ASN A 43 -10.52 1.30 5.23
C ASN A 43 -10.96 1.14 3.76
N ALA A 44 -11.87 0.21 3.49
CA ALA A 44 -12.36 -0.07 2.14
C ALA A 44 -12.96 1.16 1.44
N ALA A 45 -13.57 2.09 2.20
CA ALA A 45 -14.07 3.36 1.67
C ALA A 45 -12.95 4.28 1.15
N GLU A 46 -11.72 4.12 1.65
CA GLU A 46 -10.55 4.89 1.23
C GLU A 46 -9.74 4.22 0.13
N ALA A 47 -10.02 2.95 -0.20
CA ALA A 47 -9.23 2.17 -1.17
C ALA A 47 -9.16 2.84 -2.55
N ALA A 48 -10.29 3.39 -3.04
CA ALA A 48 -10.34 4.08 -4.32
C ALA A 48 -9.48 5.35 -4.32
N ARG A 49 -9.62 6.18 -3.28
CA ARG A 49 -8.86 7.43 -3.11
C ARG A 49 -7.37 7.15 -2.94
N PHE A 50 -7.02 6.08 -2.24
CA PHE A 50 -5.65 5.63 -2.11
C PHE A 50 -5.09 5.21 -3.47
N GLY A 51 -5.83 4.42 -4.26
CA GLY A 51 -5.39 4.02 -5.59
C GLY A 51 -5.12 5.21 -6.52
N GLU A 52 -5.95 6.24 -6.47
CA GLU A 52 -5.72 7.49 -7.21
C GLU A 52 -4.47 8.24 -6.73
N ALA A 53 -4.30 8.37 -5.41
CA ALA A 53 -3.12 9.00 -4.83
C ALA A 53 -1.83 8.20 -5.13
N ALA A 54 -1.87 6.88 -5.00
CA ALA A 54 -0.75 5.99 -5.28
C ALA A 54 -0.35 6.05 -6.75
N ARG A 55 -1.30 6.19 -7.68
CA ARG A 55 -1.00 6.43 -9.10
C ARG A 55 -0.37 7.79 -9.35
N ALA A 56 -0.83 8.82 -8.66
CA ALA A 56 -0.22 10.16 -8.73
C ALA A 56 1.21 10.19 -8.15
N CYS A 57 1.50 9.30 -7.20
CA CYS A 57 2.80 9.17 -6.54
C CYS A 57 3.69 8.06 -7.12
N ALA A 58 3.18 7.30 -8.10
CA ALA A 58 3.95 6.24 -8.73
C ALA A 58 5.16 6.87 -9.45
N PRO A 59 6.35 6.27 -9.35
CA PRO A 59 7.54 6.76 -10.05
C PRO A 59 7.20 6.87 -11.53
N GLY A 60 7.25 8.10 -12.04
CA GLY A 60 6.67 8.47 -13.32
C GLY A 60 7.22 7.64 -14.47
N GLY A 61 6.42 6.68 -14.95
CA GLY A 61 6.48 6.06 -16.28
C GLY A 61 7.69 5.18 -16.62
N ALA A 62 8.88 5.47 -16.10
CA ALA A 62 10.09 4.70 -16.39
C ALA A 62 10.34 3.69 -15.28
N ARG A 63 10.12 2.40 -15.57
CA ARG A 63 10.68 1.33 -14.74
C ARG A 63 12.20 1.42 -14.87
N CYS A 64 12.89 1.46 -13.74
CA CYS A 64 14.34 1.41 -13.73
C CYS A 64 14.80 -0.01 -14.13
N GLU A 65 15.94 -0.14 -14.82
CA GLU A 65 16.52 -1.44 -15.22
C GLU A 65 17.17 -2.17 -14.04
N CYS A 66 16.41 -2.38 -12.97
CA CYS A 66 16.83 -3.08 -11.76
C CYS A 66 16.02 -4.35 -11.56
N LEU A 67 16.57 -5.27 -10.76
CA LEU A 67 15.86 -6.46 -10.32
C LEU A 67 14.64 -6.09 -9.49
N ALA A 68 13.49 -6.67 -9.85
CA ALA A 68 12.27 -6.56 -9.07
C ALA A 68 12.54 -6.97 -7.63
N GLN A 69 12.21 -6.08 -6.70
CA GLN A 69 12.27 -6.37 -5.28
C GLN A 69 10.99 -7.07 -4.84
N PRO A 70 11.04 -7.86 -3.75
CA PRO A 70 9.84 -8.50 -3.24
C PRO A 70 8.87 -7.46 -2.66
N THR A 71 7.59 -7.81 -2.70
CA THR A 71 6.55 -6.98 -2.08
C THR A 71 6.64 -7.12 -0.57
N VAL A 72 6.47 -6.01 0.16
CA VAL A 72 6.48 -6.02 1.63
C VAL A 72 5.18 -5.46 2.18
N THR A 73 4.65 -6.07 3.24
CA THR A 73 3.57 -5.44 4.00
C THR A 73 4.09 -4.22 4.75
N GLU A 74 3.18 -3.36 5.17
CA GLU A 74 3.47 -2.30 6.14
C GLU A 74 4.25 -2.80 7.37
N GLY A 75 3.91 -3.98 7.87
CA GLY A 75 4.55 -4.58 9.04
C GLY A 75 5.97 -5.08 8.78
N GLY A 76 6.48 -4.95 7.55
CA GLY A 76 7.80 -5.41 7.14
C GLY A 76 7.86 -6.89 6.75
N ALA A 77 6.71 -7.57 6.67
CA ALA A 77 6.68 -8.96 6.22
C ALA A 77 6.79 -9.01 4.70
N THR A 78 7.66 -9.89 4.19
CA THR A 78 7.82 -10.12 2.76
C THR A 78 6.69 -11.02 2.25
N VAL A 79 6.13 -10.64 1.11
CA VAL A 79 5.03 -11.34 0.44
C VAL A 79 5.50 -11.67 -0.97
N HIS A 80 5.47 -12.95 -1.35
CA HIS A 80 5.88 -13.37 -2.69
C HIS A 80 4.71 -13.26 -3.67
N GLU A 81 3.50 -13.53 -3.19
CA GLU A 81 2.27 -13.48 -3.97
C GLU A 81 1.21 -12.66 -3.26
N LEU A 82 0.51 -11.76 -3.97
CA LEU A 82 -0.53 -10.89 -3.37
C LEU A 82 -1.60 -11.67 -2.58
N ARG A 83 -1.89 -12.91 -2.98
CA ARG A 83 -2.86 -13.81 -2.31
C ARG A 83 -2.41 -14.30 -0.93
N GLU A 84 -1.12 -14.21 -0.62
CA GLU A 84 -0.59 -14.54 0.71
C GLU A 84 -0.95 -13.44 1.70
N ALA A 85 -1.09 -12.19 1.24
CA ALA A 85 -1.49 -11.10 2.10
C ALA A 85 -3.01 -11.03 2.29
N ARG A 86 -3.44 -10.65 3.49
CA ARG A 86 -4.82 -10.25 3.78
C ARG A 86 -4.88 -8.97 4.61
N ALA A 87 -5.95 -8.21 4.45
CA ALA A 87 -6.29 -7.14 5.37
C ALA A 87 -7.10 -7.72 6.54
N SER A 88 -6.80 -7.27 7.76
CA SER A 88 -7.58 -7.63 8.95
C SER A 88 -7.76 -6.43 9.85
N CYS A 89 -8.86 -6.40 10.58
CA CYS A 89 -9.15 -5.38 11.56
C CYS A 89 -8.61 -5.81 12.92
N ARG A 90 -7.58 -5.12 13.41
CA ARG A 90 -7.00 -5.36 14.75
C ARG A 90 -7.01 -4.10 15.57
N GLY A 91 -7.64 -4.15 16.75
CA GLY A 91 -7.68 -3.00 17.67
C GLY A 91 -8.34 -1.76 17.08
N GLY A 92 -9.30 -1.93 16.16
CA GLY A 92 -9.96 -0.82 15.45
C GLY A 92 -9.15 -0.24 14.29
N GLY A 93 -8.00 -0.84 13.94
CA GLY A 93 -7.14 -0.45 12.82
C GLY A 93 -6.96 -1.56 11.78
N CYS A 94 -7.04 -1.20 10.50
CA CYS A 94 -6.74 -2.07 9.39
C CYS A 94 -5.22 -2.33 9.33
N VAL A 95 -4.85 -3.59 9.44
CA VAL A 95 -3.46 -4.06 9.34
C VAL A 95 -3.32 -5.05 8.19
N ALA A 96 -2.19 -5.00 7.49
CA ALA A 96 -1.83 -5.95 6.45
C ALA A 96 -1.06 -7.11 7.10
N LEU A 97 -1.57 -8.33 6.93
CA LEU A 97 -0.94 -9.56 7.43
C LEU A 97 -0.53 -10.42 6.23
N PRO A 98 0.59 -11.15 6.33
CA PRO A 98 0.93 -12.23 5.41
C PRO A 98 0.10 -13.51 5.70
#